data_AF-A0A4Y9Y207-F1
#
_entry.id   AF-A0A4Y9Y207-F1
#
_cell.length_a   1.000
_cell.length_b   1.000
_cell.length_c   1.000
_cell.angle_alpha   90.00
_cell.angle_beta   90.00
_cell.angle_gamma   90.00
#
_symmetry.space_group_name_H-M   'P 1'
#
loop_
_entity.id
_entity.type
_entity.pdbx_description
1 polymer ?
#
loop_
_entity_poly.entity_id
_entity_poly.type
_entity_poly.pdbx_seq_one_letter_code
_entity_poly.pdbx_strand_id
1 'polypeptide(L)'
;MATSKDRILLAVIGDEDTVTGMLLAGIGQVDQRQKRNFLVVDSKTNVPAIETAFEEFTQRKDIAILLINQHAYRGEDQAFGGQV
;
A
#
# COMPACT_ATOMS: atom_id res chain seq x y z
N MET A 1 19.46 10.45 14.17
CA MET A 1 18.91 10.95 12.89
C MET A 1 18.94 9.78 11.92
N ALA A 2 17.79 9.34 11.40
CA ALA A 2 17.77 8.28 10.40
C ALA A 2 18.33 8.84 9.09
N THR A 3 19.40 8.25 8.59
CA THR A 3 20.06 8.70 7.36
C THR A 3 19.30 8.15 6.15
N SER A 4 19.15 8.95 5.08
CA SER A 4 18.41 8.55 3.87
C SER A 4 18.90 7.24 3.22
N LYS A 5 20.08 6.72 3.62
CA LYS A 5 20.62 5.43 3.21
C LYS A 5 19.81 4.21 3.72
N ASP A 6 18.95 4.38 4.72
CA ASP A 6 18.19 3.27 5.32
C ASP A 6 16.78 3.10 4.69
N ARG A 7 16.38 4.00 3.78
CA ARG A 7 15.13 3.91 3.00
C ARG A 7 15.41 3.18 1.69
N ILE A 8 15.28 1.86 1.73
CA ILE A 8 15.50 0.99 0.56
C ILE A 8 14.27 0.20 0.14
N LEU A 9 13.21 0.20 0.97
CA LEU A 9 12.05 -0.66 0.74
C LEU A 9 10.97 0.04 -0.06
N LEU A 10 10.38 -0.72 -0.98
CA LEU A 10 9.16 -0.37 -1.68
C LEU A 10 7.98 -0.94 -0.89
N ALA A 11 6.89 -0.19 -0.80
CA ALA A 11 5.62 -0.66 -0.26
C ALA A 11 4.51 -0.55 -1.31
N VAL A 12 3.53 -1.45 -1.24
CA VAL A 12 2.47 -1.56 -2.27
C VAL A 12 1.09 -1.72 -1.64
N ILE A 13 0.15 -0.87 -2.04
CA ILE A 13 -1.28 -1.03 -1.76
C ILE A 13 -1.96 -1.25 -3.11
N GLY A 14 -2.48 -2.43 -3.37
CA GLY A 14 -3.04 -2.75 -4.68
C GLY A 14 -3.88 -4.01 -4.68
N ASP A 15 -4.50 -4.28 -5.82
CA ASP A 15 -5.21 -5.53 -6.09
C ASP A 15 -4.26 -6.72 -6.16
N GLU A 16 -4.84 -7.92 -6.15
CA GLU A 16 -4.13 -9.20 -6.11
C GLU A 16 -3.10 -9.31 -7.24
N ASP A 17 -3.45 -8.90 -8.46
CA ASP A 17 -2.59 -8.96 -9.63
C ASP A 17 -1.35 -8.06 -9.48
N THR A 18 -1.55 -6.82 -9.03
CA THR A 18 -0.45 -5.87 -8.81
C THR A 18 0.48 -6.35 -7.69
N VAL A 19 -0.09 -6.77 -6.56
CA VAL A 19 0.72 -7.25 -5.43
C VAL A 19 1.48 -8.50 -5.81
N THR A 20 0.85 -9.45 -6.49
CA THR A 20 1.51 -10.67 -6.97
C THR A 20 2.68 -10.36 -7.91
N GLY A 21 2.51 -9.46 -8.88
CA GLY A 21 3.58 -9.04 -9.77
C GLY A 21 4.77 -8.42 -9.02
N MET A 22 4.49 -7.63 -7.98
CA MET A 22 5.53 -6.99 -7.15
C MET A 22 6.25 -8.00 -6.24
N LEU A 23 5.53 -9.01 -5.74
CA LEU A 23 6.16 -10.12 -5.01
C LEU A 23 7.09 -10.92 -5.93
N LEU A 24 6.67 -11.20 -7.17
CA LEU A 24 7.51 -11.87 -8.18
C LEU A 24 8.75 -11.04 -8.56
N ALA A 25 8.64 -9.71 -8.54
CA ALA A 25 9.77 -8.80 -8.75
C ALA A 25 10.76 -8.76 -7.57
N GLY A 26 10.49 -9.46 -6.47
CA GLY A 26 11.38 -9.54 -5.31
C GLY A 26 11.22 -8.39 -4.30
N ILE A 27 10.12 -7.65 -4.37
CA ILE A 27 9.86 -6.48 -3.50
C ILE A 27 9.25 -6.91 -2.16
N GLY A 28 8.67 -8.10 -2.06
CA GLY A 28 8.00 -8.58 -0.85
C GLY A 28 8.95 -8.78 0.34
N GLN A 29 8.73 -8.03 1.41
CA GLN A 29 9.44 -8.21 2.68
C GLN A 29 8.46 -8.36 3.84
N VAL A 30 8.73 -9.34 4.69
CA VAL A 30 8.09 -9.50 5.99
C VAL A 30 9.11 -9.21 7.06
N ASP A 31 8.84 -8.25 7.93
CA ASP A 31 9.73 -7.91 9.03
C ASP A 31 9.65 -8.94 10.18
N GLN A 32 10.51 -8.80 11.19
CA GLN A 32 10.51 -9.67 12.37
C GLN A 32 9.21 -9.62 13.19
N ARG A 33 8.39 -8.57 12.99
CA ARG A 33 7.08 -8.38 13.63
C ARG A 33 5.93 -8.88 12.77
N GLN A 34 6.22 -9.63 11.70
CA GLN A 34 5.26 -10.12 10.72
C GLN A 34 4.51 -9.02 9.97
N LYS A 35 5.04 -7.79 9.96
CA LYS A 35 4.51 -6.68 9.18
C LYS A 35 5.03 -6.78 7.75
N ARG A 36 4.09 -6.81 6.83
CA ARG A 36 4.34 -6.87 5.39
C ARG A 36 4.50 -5.45 4.87
N ASN A 37 5.26 -5.27 3.79
CA ASN A 37 5.31 -4.02 3.04
C ASN A 37 4.24 -3.95 1.94
N PHE A 38 3.20 -4.76 2.01
CA PHE A 38 2.12 -4.75 1.03
C PHE A 38 0.75 -4.99 1.67
N LEU A 39 -0.28 -4.39 1.05
CA LEU A 39 -1.68 -4.64 1.34
C LEU A 39 -2.37 -5.06 0.04
N VAL A 40 -3.00 -6.24 0.06
CA VAL A 40 -3.89 -6.68 -1.01
C VAL A 40 -5.27 -6.09 -0.74
N VAL A 41 -5.80 -5.35 -1.71
CA VAL A 41 -7.13 -4.75 -1.68
C VAL A 41 -8.05 -5.62 -2.50
N ASP A 42 -9.13 -6.08 -1.86
CA ASP A 42 -10.23 -6.80 -2.49
C ASP A 42 -11.55 -6.03 -2.33
N SER A 43 -12.63 -6.54 -2.90
CA SER A 43 -13.98 -5.94 -2.79
C SER A 43 -14.55 -5.92 -1.36
N LYS A 44 -13.86 -6.54 -0.40
CA LYS A 44 -14.26 -6.62 1.02
C LYS A 44 -13.37 -5.71 1.89
N THR A 45 -12.35 -5.11 1.32
CA THR A 45 -11.40 -4.25 2.01
C THR A 45 -12.01 -2.86 2.14
N ASN A 46 -12.34 -2.48 3.37
CA ASN A 46 -12.94 -1.18 3.65
C ASN A 46 -11.90 -0.05 3.57
N VAL A 47 -12.35 1.15 3.20
CA VAL A 47 -11.51 2.36 3.14
C VAL A 47 -10.69 2.60 4.43
N PRO A 48 -11.23 2.44 5.65
CA PRO A 48 -10.44 2.63 6.88
C PRO A 48 -9.23 1.69 7.01
N ALA A 49 -9.31 0.49 6.43
CA ALA A 49 -8.19 -0.44 6.43
C ALA A 49 -7.06 0.05 5.51
N ILE A 50 -7.43 0.67 4.37
CA ILE A 50 -6.48 1.29 3.43
C ILE A 50 -5.81 2.51 4.09
N GLU A 51 -6.58 3.36 4.77
CA GLU A 51 -6.05 4.52 5.51
C GLU A 51 -5.08 4.10 6.61
N THR A 52 -5.44 3.08 7.39
CA THR A 52 -4.57 2.53 8.44
C THR A 52 -3.25 2.02 7.86
N ALA A 53 -3.30 1.28 6.74
CA ALA A 53 -2.09 0.79 6.09
C ALA A 53 -1.25 1.92 5.48
N PHE A 54 -1.89 2.95 4.92
CA PHE A 54 -1.21 4.14 4.42
C PHE A 54 -0.45 4.88 5.52
N GLU A 55 -1.10 5.10 6.67
CA GLU A 55 -0.44 5.71 7.84
C GLU A 55 0.71 4.84 8.34
N GLU A 56 0.52 3.52 8.42
CA GLU A 56 1.58 2.61 8.85
C GLU A 56 2.80 2.64 7.91
N PHE A 57 2.57 2.63 6.59
CA PHE A 57 3.64 2.65 5.60
C PHE A 57 4.35 4.01 5.51
N THR A 58 3.66 5.12 5.78
CA THR A 58 4.27 6.46 5.80
C THR A 58 5.03 6.76 7.09
N GLN A 59 4.65 6.15 8.22
CA GLN A 59 5.37 6.26 9.49
C GLN A 59 6.66 5.42 9.53
N ARG A 60 6.74 4.38 8.70
CA ARG A 60 7.90 3.50 8.56
C ARG A 60 9.09 4.23 7.90
N LYS A 61 10.22 4.28 8.61
CA LYS A 61 11.41 5.01 8.17
C LYS A 61 12.26 4.25 7.14
N ASP A 62 11.97 2.98 6.91
CA ASP A 62 12.65 2.07 5.97
C ASP A 62 11.98 2.02 4.59
N ILE A 63 10.76 2.56 4.46
CA ILE A 63 10.04 2.68 3.18
C ILE A 63 10.48 3.94 2.45
N ALA A 64 10.94 3.77 1.21
CA ALA A 64 11.36 4.83 0.32
C ALA A 64 10.22 5.29 -0.59
N ILE A 65 9.48 4.34 -1.14
CA ILE A 65 8.44 4.57 -2.14
C ILE A 65 7.22 3.73 -1.75
N LEU A 66 6.05 4.37 -1.72
CA LEU A 66 4.75 3.73 -1.57
C LEU A 66 4.01 3.80 -2.91
N LEU A 67 3.66 2.65 -3.46
CA LEU A 67 2.88 2.50 -4.68
C LEU A 67 1.44 2.17 -4.31
N ILE A 68 0.49 2.94 -4.87
CA ILE A 68 -0.93 2.75 -4.61
C ILE A 68 -1.63 2.58 -5.94
N ASN A 69 -2.41 1.52 -6.07
CA ASN A 69 -3.21 1.32 -7.25
C ASN A 69 -4.40 2.31 -7.25
N GLN A 70 -4.52 3.12 -8.31
CA GLN A 70 -5.55 4.16 -8.40
C GLN A 70 -6.96 3.57 -8.34
N HIS A 71 -7.18 2.38 -8.90
CA HIS A 71 -8.47 1.70 -8.87
C HIS A 71 -8.83 1.21 -7.45
N ALA A 72 -7.84 0.81 -6.66
CA ALA A 72 -8.04 0.38 -5.28
C ALA A 72 -8.47 1.55 -4.37
N TYR A 73 -8.03 2.78 -4.67
CA TYR A 73 -8.43 3.98 -3.93
C TYR A 73 -9.74 4.59 -4.46
N ARG A 74 -10.01 4.50 -5.76
CA ARG A 74 -11.19 5.08 -6.43
C ARG A 74 -12.42 4.15 -6.43
N GLY A 75 -12.52 3.25 -5.45
CA GLY A 75 -13.62 2.30 -5.31
C GLY A 75 -14.94 2.91 -4.83
N GLU A 76 -14.90 4.04 -4.10
CA GLU A 76 -16.11 4.69 -3.55
C GLU A 76 -16.35 6.12 -4.06
N ASP A 77 -15.41 6.70 -4.80
CA ASP A 77 -15.55 8.08 -5.31
C ASP A 77 -16.45 8.17 -6.56
N GLN A 78 -17.05 7.07 -7.01
CA GLN A 78 -18.08 7.06 -8.06
C GLN A 78 -19.50 7.35 -7.53
N ALA A 79 -19.69 7.51 -6.22
CA ALA A 79 -20.98 7.90 -5.65
C ALA A 79 -21.23 9.42 -5.61
N PHE A 80 -20.23 10.27 -5.88
CA PHE A 80 -20.39 11.73 -5.92
C PHE A 80 -20.13 12.36 -7.31
N GLY A 81 -20.34 11.58 -8.37
CA GLY A 81 -20.52 12.07 -9.75
C GLY A 81 -21.98 12.39 -10.10
N GLY A 82 -22.85 12.60 -9.10
CA GLY A 82 -24.25 12.95 -9.25
C GLY A 82 -24.47 14.45 -9.13
N GLN A 83 -24.74 15.10 -10.27
CA GLN A 83 -25.40 16.40 -10.46
C GLN A 83 -25.16 17.50 -9.39
N VAL A 84 -24.31 18.46 -9.71
CA VAL A 84 -24.68 19.88 -9.94
C VAL A 84 -23.58 20.59 -10.73
#